data_AF-A0A4W5KEX4-F1
#
_entry.id   AF-A0A4W5KEX4-F1
#
_cell.length_a   1.000
_cell.length_b   1.000
_cell.length_c   1.000
_cell.angle_alpha   90.00
_cell.angle_beta   90.00
_cell.angle_gamma   90.00
#
_symmetry.space_group_name_H-M   'P 1'
#
loop_
_entity.id
_entity.type
_entity.pdbx_description
1 polymer ?
#
loop_
_entity_poly.entity_id
_entity_poly.type
_entity_poly.pdbx_seq_one_letter_code
_entity_poly.pdbx_strand_id
1 'polypeptide(L)'
;MDLGKQMWTVLVVLSLVVQHSQAKVPWEVQRYDGWYNNLAYHSRGAVGSPLVRLLPARYSDGVLQPLQEPQLPNPRRVSDVTARGPSGLPSAHNQTVLSVFFGYHVIFEIQDSRPPGCPPEFMHISVPEGDPVFDPNRTGRVLLPFQRGPWEKHSSQSPNNPRTQVIALTHR
;
A
#
# COMPACT_ATOMS: atom_id res chain seq x y z
N MET A 1 -23.25 11.27 -66.81
CA MET A 1 -22.83 11.25 -65.39
C MET A 1 -21.74 10.20 -65.28
N ASP A 2 -20.51 10.64 -65.01
CA ASP A 2 -19.29 9.85 -65.22
C ASP A 2 -18.99 9.01 -63.97
N LEU A 3 -19.62 7.83 -63.90
CA LEU A 3 -19.60 6.92 -62.75
C LEU A 3 -18.17 6.53 -62.32
N GLY A 4 -17.24 6.44 -63.29
CA GLY A 4 -15.83 6.14 -63.05
C GLY A 4 -15.09 7.25 -62.30
N LYS A 5 -15.44 8.51 -62.55
CA LYS A 5 -14.86 9.65 -61.82
C LYS A 5 -15.33 9.70 -60.38
N GLN A 6 -16.63 9.49 -60.13
CA GLN A 6 -17.17 9.42 -58.76
C GLN A 6 -16.54 8.26 -57.96
N MET A 7 -16.38 7.09 -58.58
CA MET A 7 -15.75 5.94 -57.92
C MET A 7 -14.28 6.23 -57.55
N TRP A 8 -13.54 6.90 -58.43
CA TRP A 8 -12.15 7.28 -58.16
C TRP A 8 -12.04 8.33 -57.04
N THR A 9 -12.93 9.32 -57.02
CA THR A 9 -12.99 10.32 -55.95
C THR A 9 -13.32 9.67 -54.60
N VAL A 10 -14.27 8.73 -54.57
CA VAL A 10 -14.62 7.97 -53.35
C VAL A 10 -13.43 7.15 -52.85
N LEU A 11 -12.70 6.47 -53.75
CA LEU A 11 -11.52 5.68 -53.38
C LEU A 11 -10.36 6.54 -52.85
N VAL A 12 -10.12 7.71 -53.45
CA VAL A 12 -9.10 8.67 -52.98
C VAL A 12 -9.50 9.27 -51.63
N VAL A 13 -10.77 9.62 -51.44
CA VAL A 13 -11.27 10.10 -50.14
C VAL A 13 -11.20 8.99 -49.09
N LEU A 14 -11.55 7.75 -49.43
CA LEU A 14 -11.41 6.62 -48.51
C LEU A 14 -9.94 6.38 -48.14
N SER A 15 -9.01 6.43 -49.08
CA SER A 15 -7.59 6.21 -48.79
C SER A 15 -7.01 7.32 -47.91
N LEU A 16 -7.41 8.57 -48.14
CA LEU A 16 -7.07 9.72 -47.28
C LEU A 16 -7.65 9.57 -45.87
N VAL A 17 -8.89 9.13 -45.72
CA VAL A 17 -9.53 8.90 -44.41
C VAL A 17 -8.88 7.72 -43.67
N VAL A 18 -8.52 6.65 -44.38
CA VAL A 18 -7.82 5.48 -43.81
C VAL A 18 -6.39 5.85 -43.38
N GLN A 19 -5.68 6.69 -44.13
CA GLN A 19 -4.35 7.18 -43.73
C GLN A 19 -4.38 8.06 -42.46
N HIS A 20 -5.51 8.69 -42.15
CA HIS A 20 -5.68 9.51 -40.93
C HIS A 20 -6.12 8.72 -39.69
N SER A 21 -6.37 7.42 -39.81
CA SER A 21 -6.76 6.55 -38.69
C SER A 21 -5.57 5.80 -38.09
N GLN A 22 -4.40 6.45 -38.00
CA GLN A 22 -3.24 5.90 -37.29
C GLN A 22 -3.42 6.19 -35.80
N ALA A 23 -3.48 5.15 -34.97
CA ALA A 23 -3.56 5.33 -33.52
C ALA A 23 -2.36 6.17 -33.05
N LYS A 24 -2.64 7.31 -32.40
CA LYS A 24 -1.62 8.25 -31.92
C LYS A 24 -0.65 7.63 -30.91
N VAL A 25 -1.03 6.48 -30.32
CA VAL A 25 -0.25 5.73 -29.35
C VAL A 25 0.04 4.33 -29.92
N PRO A 26 1.29 4.06 -30.35
CA PRO A 26 1.67 2.77 -30.94
C PRO A 26 2.03 1.69 -29.90
N TRP A 27 1.83 1.93 -28.61
CA TRP A 27 2.11 0.98 -27.52
C TRP A 27 0.88 0.75 -26.64
N GLU A 28 0.90 -0.32 -25.85
CA GLU A 28 -0.10 -0.56 -24.83
C GLU A 28 0.09 0.43 -23.67
N VAL A 29 -0.92 1.25 -23.40
CA VAL A 29 -0.88 2.20 -22.28
C VAL A 29 -1.00 1.43 -20.98
N GLN A 30 -0.03 1.59 -20.09
CA GLN A 30 -0.05 1.00 -18.76
C GLN A 30 -1.30 1.43 -18.01
N ARG A 31 -2.00 0.45 -17.43
CA ARG A 31 -3.19 0.71 -16.63
C ARG A 31 -2.83 1.33 -15.28
N TYR A 32 -3.69 2.23 -14.81
CA TYR A 32 -3.50 2.90 -13.52
C TYR A 32 -3.80 2.02 -12.31
N ASP A 33 -4.52 0.90 -12.49
CA ASP A 33 -4.93 -0.05 -11.46
C ASP A 33 -3.95 -1.24 -11.29
N GLY A 34 -2.86 -1.25 -12.06
CA GLY A 34 -1.80 -2.26 -11.99
C GLY A 34 -2.20 -3.63 -12.55
N TRP A 35 -3.44 -3.79 -13.03
CA TRP A 35 -3.90 -5.04 -13.62
C TRP A 35 -3.22 -5.32 -14.97
N TYR A 36 -3.11 -6.60 -15.30
CA TYR A 36 -2.57 -7.10 -16.57
C TYR A 36 -1.10 -6.76 -16.84
N ASN A 37 -0.35 -6.28 -15.84
CA ASN A 37 1.10 -6.07 -15.96
C ASN A 37 1.83 -7.42 -16.13
N ASN A 38 1.44 -8.42 -15.33
CA ASN A 38 1.96 -9.78 -15.48
C ASN A 38 1.06 -10.62 -16.40
N LEU A 39 1.66 -11.23 -17.42
CA LEU A 39 0.96 -12.02 -18.45
C LEU A 39 0.16 -13.22 -17.90
N ALA A 40 0.64 -13.88 -16.84
CA ALA A 40 0.00 -15.08 -16.29
C ALA A 40 -0.85 -14.81 -15.05
N TYR A 41 -0.48 -13.79 -14.27
CA TYR A 41 -1.09 -13.45 -12.99
C TYR A 41 -1.52 -11.99 -12.99
N HIS A 42 -2.65 -11.69 -13.64
CA HIS A 42 -3.08 -10.33 -13.93
C HIS A 42 -3.24 -9.42 -12.70
N SER A 43 -3.51 -9.98 -11.51
CA SER A 43 -3.68 -9.22 -10.26
C SER A 43 -2.36 -8.94 -9.53
N ARG A 44 -1.21 -9.41 -10.03
CA ARG A 44 0.07 -9.23 -9.36
C ARG A 44 0.51 -7.76 -9.41
N GLY A 45 0.61 -7.13 -8.24
CA GLY A 45 0.93 -5.71 -8.13
C GLY A 45 -0.26 -4.78 -8.39
N ALA A 46 -1.44 -5.34 -8.64
CA ALA A 46 -2.66 -4.56 -8.77
C ALA A 46 -3.11 -4.01 -7.41
N VAL A 47 -3.94 -2.97 -7.45
CA VAL A 47 -4.57 -2.41 -6.26
C VAL A 47 -5.39 -3.48 -5.54
N GLY A 48 -5.31 -3.52 -4.22
CA GLY A 48 -5.99 -4.50 -3.38
C GLY A 48 -5.36 -5.89 -3.38
N SER A 49 -4.22 -6.09 -4.07
CA SER A 49 -3.52 -7.37 -4.02
C SER A 49 -2.89 -7.64 -2.63
N PRO A 50 -2.78 -8.91 -2.22
CA PRO A 50 -2.15 -9.28 -0.95
C PRO A 50 -0.67 -8.92 -0.90
N LEU A 51 -0.19 -8.44 0.25
CA LEU A 51 1.24 -8.26 0.52
C LEU A 51 1.97 -9.60 0.49
N VAL A 52 3.12 -9.63 -0.18
CA VAL A 52 3.99 -10.79 -0.21
C VAL A 52 4.64 -11.00 1.16
N ARG A 53 4.69 -12.26 1.61
CA ARG A 53 5.35 -12.66 2.85
C ARG A 53 6.66 -13.38 2.54
N LEU A 54 7.76 -12.89 3.11
CA LEU A 54 9.06 -13.60 3.07
C LEU A 54 9.10 -14.79 4.04
N LEU A 55 8.37 -14.69 5.15
CA LEU A 55 8.25 -15.70 6.19
C LEU A 55 6.77 -15.96 6.52
N PRO A 56 6.41 -17.15 7.03
CA PRO A 56 5.05 -17.43 7.48
C PRO A 56 4.53 -16.39 8.48
N ALA A 57 3.21 -16.19 8.49
CA ALA A 57 2.58 -15.28 9.43
C ALA A 57 2.75 -15.76 10.88
N ARG A 58 3.10 -14.84 11.79
CA ARG A 58 3.23 -15.13 13.22
C ARG A 58 2.12 -14.42 14.00
N TYR A 59 1.03 -15.15 14.22
CA TYR A 59 -0.11 -14.74 15.06
C TYR A 59 -0.15 -15.59 16.32
N SER A 60 -0.74 -15.08 17.41
CA SER A 60 -0.86 -15.80 18.69
C SER A 60 -1.75 -17.04 18.59
N ASP A 61 -2.78 -16.99 17.74
CA ASP A 61 -3.67 -18.09 17.39
C ASP A 61 -3.25 -18.83 16.11
N GLY A 62 -2.14 -18.41 15.48
CA GLY A 62 -1.70 -18.92 14.18
C GLY A 62 -2.55 -18.47 12.99
N VAL A 63 -3.56 -17.61 13.18
CA VAL A 63 -4.51 -17.23 12.12
C VAL A 63 -4.60 -15.72 11.94
N LEU A 64 -5.05 -14.97 12.95
CA LEU A 64 -5.29 -13.53 12.81
C LEU A 64 -5.00 -12.71 14.07
N GLN A 65 -4.94 -13.33 15.25
CA GLN A 65 -4.79 -12.63 16.52
C GLN A 65 -3.34 -12.15 16.68
N PRO A 66 -3.08 -10.84 16.79
CA PRO A 66 -1.73 -10.33 16.92
C PRO A 66 -1.09 -10.77 18.24
N LEU A 67 0.23 -10.98 18.22
CA LEU A 67 1.00 -11.13 19.46
C LEU A 67 1.01 -9.81 20.22
N GLN A 68 0.78 -9.86 21.53
CA GLN A 68 0.73 -8.71 22.41
C GLN A 68 1.49 -9.02 23.71
N GLU A 69 1.37 -8.16 24.72
CA GLU A 69 1.85 -8.47 26.07
C GLU A 69 1.10 -9.69 26.64
N PRO A 70 1.76 -10.58 27.40
CA PRO A 70 3.15 -10.51 27.85
C PRO A 70 4.19 -11.14 26.89
N GLN A 71 3.78 -11.72 25.75
CA GLN A 71 4.69 -12.42 24.84
C GLN A 71 5.64 -11.47 24.09
N LEU A 72 5.20 -10.22 23.88
CA LEU A 72 6.00 -9.12 23.34
C LEU A 72 5.98 -7.95 24.33
N PRO A 73 7.04 -7.10 24.36
CA PRO A 73 7.03 -5.91 25.19
C PRO A 73 6.02 -4.87 24.71
N ASN A 74 5.53 -4.05 25.64
CA ASN A 74 4.68 -2.90 25.34
C ASN A 74 5.28 -1.99 24.24
N PRO A 75 4.53 -1.66 23.16
CA PRO A 75 5.04 -0.84 22.06
C PRO A 75 5.51 0.56 22.49
N ARG A 76 4.82 1.19 23.45
CA ARG A 76 5.20 2.51 23.95
C ARG A 76 6.50 2.46 24.75
N ARG A 77 6.72 1.43 25.56
CA ARG A 77 8.01 1.21 26.25
C ARG A 77 9.15 0.99 25.27
N VAL A 78 8.93 0.22 24.20
CA VAL A 78 9.95 0.03 23.15
C VAL A 78 10.28 1.36 22.49
N SER A 79 9.27 2.14 22.08
CA SER A 79 9.47 3.49 21.50
C SER A 79 10.26 4.40 22.44
N ASP A 80 9.99 4.35 23.74
CA ASP A 80 10.67 5.18 24.71
C ASP A 80 12.15 4.83 24.87
N VAL A 81 12.47 3.54 24.87
CA VAL A 81 13.87 3.08 25.03
C VAL A 81 14.67 3.27 23.75
N THR A 82 14.06 3.14 22.56
CA THR A 82 14.79 3.12 21.28
C THR A 82 14.81 4.46 20.55
N ALA A 83 13.76 5.26 20.66
CA ALA A 83 13.60 6.49 19.87
C ALA A 83 13.79 7.78 20.69
N ARG A 84 13.94 7.68 22.03
CA ARG A 84 14.24 8.84 22.87
C ARG A 84 15.70 9.24 22.70
N GLY A 85 15.92 10.51 22.36
CA GLY A 85 17.25 11.09 22.20
C GLY A 85 17.21 12.57 21.86
N PRO A 86 18.36 13.26 21.84
CA PRO A 86 18.44 14.64 21.42
C PRO A 86 18.17 14.79 19.92
N SER A 87 17.39 15.80 19.55
CA SER A 87 17.22 16.22 18.15
C SER A 87 18.44 17.01 17.65
N GLY A 88 18.55 17.20 16.33
CA GLY A 88 19.58 18.05 15.72
C GLY A 88 20.90 17.34 15.39
N LEU A 89 20.95 16.01 15.55
CA LEU A 89 22.06 15.20 15.07
C LEU A 89 22.04 15.17 13.53
N PRO A 90 23.10 15.63 12.84
CA PRO A 90 23.15 15.65 11.38
C PRO A 90 23.29 14.23 10.81
N SER A 91 22.91 14.05 9.55
CA SER A 91 23.12 12.79 8.83
C SER A 91 24.62 12.48 8.70
N ALA A 92 25.02 11.27 9.07
CA ALA A 92 26.39 10.79 8.90
C ALA A 92 26.84 10.72 7.42
N HIS A 93 25.88 10.75 6.49
CA HIS A 93 26.11 10.66 5.05
C HIS A 93 25.77 11.96 4.31
N ASN A 94 25.64 13.09 5.02
CA ASN A 94 25.28 14.39 4.44
C ASN A 94 23.99 14.35 3.60
N GLN A 95 23.03 13.51 3.98
CA GLN A 95 21.75 13.44 3.28
C GLN A 95 20.93 14.70 3.52
N THR A 96 20.32 15.19 2.44
CA THR A 96 19.43 16.34 2.52
C THR A 96 18.04 15.93 2.99
N VAL A 97 17.33 16.88 3.58
CA VAL A 97 15.91 16.70 3.95
C VAL A 97 15.05 16.38 2.72
N LEU A 98 15.39 16.94 1.55
CA LEU A 98 14.72 16.62 0.28
C LEU A 98 14.85 15.14 -0.08
N SER A 99 16.02 14.53 0.14
CA SER A 99 16.23 13.09 -0.10
C SER A 99 15.29 12.22 0.74
N VAL A 100 15.09 12.59 2.01
CA VAL A 100 14.15 11.88 2.91
C VAL A 100 12.71 12.01 2.41
N PHE A 101 12.26 13.23 2.07
CA PHE A 101 10.89 13.44 1.60
C PHE A 101 10.62 12.82 0.22
N PHE A 102 11.60 12.81 -0.68
CA PHE A 102 11.48 12.07 -1.92
C PHE A 102 11.34 10.57 -1.67
N GLY A 103 12.09 10.01 -0.70
CA GLY A 103 11.91 8.64 -0.25
C GLY A 103 10.50 8.36 0.28
N TYR A 104 9.92 9.26 1.07
CA TYR A 104 8.52 9.16 1.49
C TYR A 104 7.55 9.17 0.30
N HIS A 105 7.77 10.02 -0.70
CA HIS A 105 6.96 10.06 -1.91
C HIS A 105 6.98 8.71 -2.65
N VAL A 106 8.17 8.13 -2.83
CA VAL A 106 8.34 6.80 -3.45
C VAL A 106 7.62 5.72 -2.63
N ILE A 107 7.79 5.70 -1.31
CA ILE A 107 7.13 4.71 -0.46
C ILE A 107 5.60 4.82 -0.53
N PHE A 108 5.05 6.04 -0.56
CA PHE A 108 3.61 6.25 -0.68
C PHE A 108 3.05 5.93 -2.06
N GLU A 109 3.86 5.92 -3.12
CA GLU A 109 3.44 5.36 -4.42
C GLU A 109 3.38 3.83 -4.38
N ILE A 110 4.33 3.18 -3.70
CA ILE A 110 4.48 1.72 -3.73
C ILE A 110 3.59 1.02 -2.70
N GLN A 111 3.31 1.65 -1.56
CA GLN A 111 2.57 1.01 -0.47
C GLN A 111 1.72 2.02 0.32
N ASP A 112 0.44 1.67 0.49
CA ASP A 112 -0.41 2.29 1.50
C ASP A 112 -1.18 1.24 2.30
N SER A 113 -0.91 1.20 3.60
CA SER A 113 -1.56 0.32 4.59
C SER A 113 -2.19 1.11 5.74
N ARG A 114 -2.38 2.43 5.57
CA ARG A 114 -2.98 3.33 6.57
C ARG A 114 -4.52 3.25 6.63
N PRO A 115 -5.25 2.98 5.53
CA PRO A 115 -6.69 2.88 5.61
C PRO A 115 -7.12 1.82 6.64
N PRO A 116 -8.19 2.06 7.41
CA PRO A 116 -8.72 1.07 8.33
C PRO A 116 -9.38 -0.11 7.59
N GLY A 117 -9.31 -1.30 8.19
CA GLY A 117 -10.05 -2.47 7.75
C GLY A 117 -11.51 -2.49 8.22
N CYS A 118 -12.30 -3.35 7.59
CA CYS A 118 -13.71 -3.59 7.91
C CYS A 118 -13.95 -5.11 8.15
N PRO A 119 -14.58 -5.53 9.26
CA PRO A 119 -15.09 -4.70 10.36
C PRO A 119 -13.97 -3.97 11.13
N PRO A 120 -14.29 -2.87 11.86
CA PRO A 120 -13.31 -2.16 12.68
C PRO A 120 -12.72 -3.08 13.75
N GLU A 121 -11.41 -3.29 13.70
CA GLU A 121 -10.68 -4.05 14.71
C GLU A 121 -9.62 -3.17 15.37
N PHE A 122 -9.71 -3.02 16.68
CA PHE A 122 -8.79 -2.19 17.44
C PHE A 122 -7.75 -3.05 18.17
N MET A 123 -6.52 -2.58 18.15
CA MET A 123 -5.40 -3.08 18.94
C MET A 123 -4.84 -1.88 19.69
N HIS A 124 -5.44 -1.55 20.83
CA HIS A 124 -5.01 -0.39 21.61
C HIS A 124 -3.59 -0.57 22.13
N ILE A 125 -2.84 0.53 22.19
CA ILE A 125 -1.53 0.57 22.84
C ILE A 125 -1.74 1.07 24.26
N SER A 126 -1.47 0.22 25.24
CA SER A 126 -1.46 0.60 26.65
C SER A 126 -0.31 1.56 26.91
N VAL A 127 -0.62 2.74 27.43
CA VAL A 127 0.40 3.72 27.83
C VAL A 127 0.88 3.38 29.25
N PRO A 128 2.20 3.27 29.48
CA PRO A 128 2.73 3.08 30.83
C PRO A 128 2.32 4.23 31.75
N GLU A 129 2.00 3.91 33.01
CA GLU A 129 1.67 4.93 34.02
C GLU A 129 2.81 5.95 34.15
N GLY A 130 2.47 7.23 34.09
CA GLY A 130 3.45 8.31 34.19
C GLY A 130 4.29 8.51 32.94
N ASP A 131 3.85 8.01 31.78
CA ASP A 131 4.40 8.42 30.51
C ASP A 131 4.37 9.96 30.40
N PRO A 132 5.51 10.63 30.16
CA PRO A 132 5.60 12.08 30.24
C PRO A 132 4.82 12.81 29.14
N VAL A 133 4.44 12.11 28.06
CA VAL A 133 3.75 12.68 26.91
C VAL A 133 2.26 12.36 26.97
N PHE A 134 1.92 11.10 27.18
CA PHE A 134 0.56 10.60 27.04
C PHE A 134 -0.17 10.40 28.36
N ASP A 135 0.53 10.22 29.49
CA ASP A 135 -0.07 10.06 30.83
C ASP A 135 0.67 10.88 31.93
N PRO A 136 0.78 12.21 31.78
CA PRO A 136 1.54 13.05 32.73
C PRO A 136 0.92 13.07 34.14
N ASN A 137 -0.38 12.82 34.24
CA ASN A 137 -1.12 12.78 35.51
C ASN A 137 -1.07 11.41 36.19
N ARG A 138 -0.31 10.45 35.65
CA ARG A 138 -0.14 9.09 36.22
C ARG A 138 -1.47 8.37 36.46
N THR A 139 -2.38 8.47 35.51
CA THR A 139 -3.70 7.82 35.62
C THR A 139 -3.60 6.30 35.46
N GLY A 140 -2.60 5.81 34.73
CA GLY A 140 -2.39 4.38 34.44
C GLY A 140 -3.48 3.75 33.57
N ARG A 141 -4.34 4.58 32.94
CA ARG A 141 -5.52 4.13 32.17
C ARG A 141 -5.54 4.59 30.72
N VAL A 142 -4.51 5.30 30.27
CA VAL A 142 -4.47 5.85 28.92
C VAL A 142 -4.24 4.73 27.90
N LEU A 143 -5.09 4.71 26.88
CA LEU A 143 -5.03 3.78 25.76
C LEU A 143 -4.97 4.59 24.46
N LEU A 144 -3.92 4.39 23.66
CA LEU A 144 -3.86 4.98 22.32
C LEU A 144 -4.63 4.08 21.35
N PRO A 145 -5.63 4.61 20.63
CA PRO A 145 -6.39 3.83 19.68
C PRO A 145 -5.53 3.56 18.44
N PHE A 146 -5.36 2.28 18.12
CA PHE A 146 -4.75 1.84 16.86
C PHE A 146 -5.68 0.83 16.20
N GLN A 147 -6.11 1.15 14.98
CA GLN A 147 -7.03 0.33 14.20
C GLN A 147 -6.26 -0.49 13.17
N ARG A 148 -6.62 -1.76 13.02
CA ARG A 148 -6.01 -2.68 12.06
C ARG A 148 -6.42 -2.31 10.64
N GLY A 149 -5.47 -2.41 9.70
CA GLY A 149 -5.69 -2.15 8.28
C GLY A 149 -6.46 -3.28 7.57
N PRO A 150 -6.79 -3.10 6.28
CA PRO A 150 -7.53 -4.07 5.48
C PRO A 150 -6.72 -5.34 5.24
N TRP A 151 -7.45 -6.42 4.93
CA TRP A 151 -6.89 -7.74 4.65
C TRP A 151 -7.64 -8.42 3.51
N GLU A 152 -7.00 -9.45 2.96
CA GLU A 152 -7.52 -10.27 1.89
C GLU A 152 -8.75 -11.05 2.40
N LYS A 153 -9.89 -10.90 1.74
CA LYS A 153 -11.19 -11.42 2.22
C LYS A 153 -11.21 -12.95 2.34
N HIS A 154 -10.42 -13.62 1.52
CA HIS A 154 -10.32 -15.08 1.50
C HIS A 154 -9.21 -15.62 2.43
N SER A 155 -8.54 -14.75 3.19
CA SER A 155 -7.56 -15.13 4.24
C SER A 155 -8.21 -15.15 5.63
N SER A 156 -7.42 -15.45 6.67
CA SER A 156 -7.85 -15.41 8.09
C SER A 156 -8.85 -16.50 8.50
N GLN A 157 -9.00 -17.57 7.73
CA GLN A 157 -10.01 -18.61 7.99
C GLN A 157 -9.42 -19.84 8.69
N SER A 158 -8.11 -20.09 8.54
CA SER A 158 -7.46 -21.26 9.13
C SER A 158 -5.96 -21.03 9.29
N PRO A 159 -5.26 -21.85 10.10
CA PRO A 159 -3.80 -21.77 10.25
C PRO A 159 -3.02 -21.97 8.94
N ASN A 160 -3.61 -22.68 7.97
CA ASN A 160 -3.01 -22.89 6.65
C ASN A 160 -3.20 -21.70 5.70
N ASN A 161 -4.10 -20.76 6.04
CA ASN A 161 -4.31 -19.52 5.28
C ASN A 161 -4.54 -18.35 6.27
N PRO A 162 -3.49 -17.95 7.00
CA PRO A 162 -3.58 -16.90 8.00
C PRO A 162 -3.85 -15.55 7.34
N ARG A 163 -4.27 -14.57 8.14
CA ARG A 163 -4.60 -13.23 7.67
C ARG A 163 -3.46 -12.63 6.85
N THR A 164 -3.78 -12.07 5.70
CA THR A 164 -2.79 -11.35 4.86
C THR A 164 -3.31 -9.97 4.54
N GLN A 165 -2.51 -8.95 4.85
CA GLN A 165 -2.85 -7.55 4.58
C GLN A 165 -2.83 -7.27 3.08
N VAL A 166 -3.69 -6.35 2.65
CA VAL A 166 -3.74 -5.88 1.26
C VAL A 166 -3.20 -4.46 1.17
N ILE A 167 -2.78 -4.08 -0.02
CA ILE A 167 -2.29 -2.74 -0.32
C ILE A 167 -3.42 -1.94 -0.96
N ALA A 168 -3.62 -0.70 -0.50
CA ALA A 168 -4.64 0.18 -1.04
C ALA A 168 -4.24 0.89 -2.34
N LEU A 169 -3.05 0.62 -2.88
CA LEU A 169 -2.46 1.24 -4.07
C LEU A 169 -1.80 0.17 -4.97
N THR A 170 -1.35 0.60 -6.15
CA THR A 170 -0.72 -0.27 -7.15
C THR A 170 0.79 -0.32 -6.96
N HIS A 171 1.39 -1.50 -7.10
CA HIS A 171 2.84 -1.63 -7.26
C HIS A 171 3.18 -1.34 -8.72
N ARG A 172 3.66 -0.13 -8.99
CA ARG A 172 4.24 0.22 -10.29
C ARG A 172 5.70 -0.18 -10.40
#